data_AF-A0A972MGE7-F1
#
_entry.id   AF-A0A972MGE7-F1
#
_cell.length_a   1.000
_cell.length_b   1.000
_cell.length_c   1.000
_cell.angle_alpha   90.00
_cell.angle_beta   90.00
_cell.angle_gamma   90.00
#
_symmetry.space_group_name_H-M   'P 1'
#
loop_
_entity.id
_entity.type
_entity.pdbx_description
1 polymer ?
#
loop_
_entity_poly.entity_id
_entity_poly.type
_entity_poly.pdbx_seq_one_letter_code
_entity_poly.pdbx_strand_id
1 'polypeptide(L)'
;MRYLAFFLLIFWALPAQAHRINIFATYQEGCVRGEVFFNDGKPVRNAKVEIVTPEGIFRTQTNEEGQFVVEIPRDVKEIKIIAYAGMGHRAETIIRPVSETESEKSVPPKTGSVPWRDVFSGLGCIVGIFGLLAYFKGRAARGKS
;
A
#
# COMPACT_ATOMS: atom_id res chain seq x y z
N MET A 1 -25.41 32.33 -2.44
CA MET A 1 -24.65 32.28 -1.18
C MET A 1 -24.79 30.97 -0.39
N ARG A 2 -25.94 30.28 -0.41
CA ARG A 2 -26.15 29.04 0.37
C ARG A 2 -25.24 27.85 -0.01
N TYR A 3 -24.82 27.76 -1.28
CA TYR A 3 -23.89 26.72 -1.77
C TYR A 3 -22.41 27.06 -1.59
N LEU A 4 -22.09 28.34 -1.31
CA LEU A 4 -20.70 28.78 -1.12
C LEU A 4 -20.13 28.26 0.22
N ALA A 5 -20.96 28.25 1.26
CA ALA A 5 -20.61 27.67 2.55
C ALA A 5 -20.37 26.15 2.45
N PHE A 6 -21.10 25.45 1.57
CA PHE A 6 -20.92 24.01 1.35
C PHE A 6 -19.61 23.71 0.61
N PHE A 7 -19.24 24.53 -0.37
CA PHE A 7 -17.97 24.41 -1.10
C PHE A 7 -16.74 24.74 -0.22
N LEU A 8 -16.89 25.70 0.70
CA LEU A 8 -15.84 26.09 1.66
C LEU A 8 -15.56 24.99 2.71
N LEU A 9 -16.58 24.22 3.10
CA LEU A 9 -16.46 23.10 4.05
C LEU A 9 -15.71 21.90 3.46
N ILE A 10 -15.88 21.63 2.16
CA ILE A 10 -15.19 20.54 1.45
C ILE A 10 -13.69 20.86 1.28
N PHE A 11 -13.34 22.14 1.17
CA PHE A 11 -11.95 22.58 1.00
C PHE A 11 -11.10 22.49 2.27
N TRP A 12 -11.72 22.22 3.44
CA TRP A 12 -11.00 22.03 4.71
C TRP A 12 -10.60 20.56 4.96
N ALA A 13 -10.95 19.63 4.07
CA ALA A 13 -10.45 18.26 4.15
C ALA A 13 -9.00 18.18 3.63
N LEU A 14 -8.06 18.80 4.35
CA LEU A 14 -6.64 18.57 4.11
C LEU A 14 -6.32 17.09 4.38
N PRO A 15 -5.55 16.43 3.50
CA PRO A 15 -5.14 15.05 3.73
C PRO A 15 -4.31 15.00 5.02
N ALA A 16 -4.72 14.15 5.97
CA ALA A 16 -3.90 13.84 7.13
C ALA A 16 -2.61 13.17 6.64
N GLN A 17 -1.47 13.83 6.86
CA GLN A 17 -0.15 13.29 6.52
C GLN A 17 0.20 12.17 7.52
N ALA A 18 -0.24 10.96 7.21
CA ALA A 18 0.15 9.75 7.94
C ALA A 18 1.58 9.38 7.54
N HIS A 19 2.52 9.53 8.47
CA HIS A 19 3.88 9.03 8.29
C HIS A 19 3.81 7.49 8.29
N ARG A 20 4.22 6.86 7.20
CA ARG A 20 4.25 5.39 7.09
C ARG A 20 5.62 4.89 7.54
N ILE A 21 5.62 3.75 8.23
CA ILE A 21 6.83 2.97 8.50
C ILE A 21 6.87 1.78 7.54
N ASN A 22 8.07 1.31 7.22
CA ASN A 22 8.29 0.15 6.37
C ASN A 22 9.12 -0.88 7.13
N ILE A 23 8.98 -2.13 6.73
CA ILE A 23 9.71 -3.27 7.30
C ILE A 23 10.38 -3.98 6.14
N PHE A 24 11.70 -4.14 6.24
CA PHE A 24 12.44 -5.08 5.41
C PHE A 24 12.89 -6.23 6.30
N ALA A 25 12.71 -7.47 5.83
CA ALA A 25 13.06 -8.65 6.61
C ALA A 25 13.44 -9.81 5.71
N THR A 26 14.37 -10.62 6.20
CA THR A 26 14.87 -11.82 5.57
C THR A 26 14.87 -12.96 6.58
N TYR A 27 14.74 -14.18 6.08
CA TYR A 27 14.84 -15.40 6.87
C TYR A 27 16.00 -16.24 6.34
N GLN A 28 16.91 -16.63 7.23
CA GLN A 28 18.04 -17.51 6.93
C GLN A 28 18.24 -18.49 8.08
N GLU A 29 18.18 -19.79 7.79
CA GLU A 29 18.59 -20.89 8.69
C GLU A 29 17.97 -20.89 10.11
N GLY A 30 16.73 -20.42 10.27
CA GLY A 30 16.07 -20.30 11.59
C GLY A 30 16.24 -18.93 12.24
N CYS A 31 16.79 -17.95 11.52
CA CYS A 31 16.96 -16.59 11.99
C CYS A 31 16.19 -15.62 11.10
N VAL A 32 15.30 -14.82 11.68
CA VAL A 32 14.69 -13.67 11.03
C VAL A 32 15.50 -12.43 11.37
N ARG A 33 16.03 -11.77 10.34
CA ARG A 33 16.69 -10.47 10.46
C ARG A 33 15.85 -9.44 9.74
N GLY A 34 15.68 -8.27 10.33
CA GLY A 34 14.98 -7.20 9.65
C GLY A 34 15.31 -5.84 10.20
N GLU A 35 14.80 -4.84 9.51
CA GLU A 35 14.93 -3.44 9.84
C GLU A 35 13.59 -2.72 9.65
N VAL A 36 13.36 -1.72 10.50
CA VAL A 36 12.17 -0.88 10.48
C VAL A 36 12.61 0.56 10.33
N PHE A 37 12.08 1.24 9.31
CA PHE A 37 12.45 2.60 8.96
C PHE A 37 11.22 3.43 8.59
N PHE A 38 11.30 4.75 8.81
CA PHE A 38 10.31 5.70 8.32
C PHE A 38 10.46 5.88 6.80
N ASN A 39 9.43 6.41 6.13
CA ASN A 39 9.52 6.74 4.68
C ASN A 39 10.74 7.62 4.32
N ASP A 40 11.23 8.45 5.25
CA ASP A 40 12.42 9.29 5.06
C ASP A 40 13.75 8.51 5.21
N GLY A 41 13.70 7.19 5.40
CA GLY A 41 14.85 6.31 5.58
C GLY A 41 15.43 6.30 6.99
N LYS A 42 14.94 7.14 7.91
CA LYS A 42 15.41 7.14 9.30
C LYS A 42 15.01 5.85 10.02
N PRO A 43 15.90 5.27 10.86
CA PRO A 43 15.59 4.05 11.60
C PRO A 43 14.54 4.30 12.68
N VAL A 44 13.65 3.33 12.89
CA VAL A 44 12.69 3.35 14.00
C VAL A 44 13.30 2.62 15.20
N ARG A 45 13.62 3.37 16.25
CA ARG A 45 14.24 2.83 17.48
C ARG A 45 13.20 2.31 18.46
N ASN A 46 13.51 1.25 19.20
CA ASN A 46 12.65 0.65 20.22
C ASN A 46 11.23 0.33 19.72
N ALA A 47 11.08 0.06 18.42
CA ALA A 47 9.82 -0.36 17.84
C ALA A 47 9.51 -1.77 18.33
N LYS A 48 8.28 -2.00 18.80
CA LYS A 48 7.85 -3.34 19.17
C LYS A 48 7.62 -4.14 17.89
N VAL A 49 8.29 -5.27 17.74
CA VAL A 49 8.13 -6.17 16.58
C VAL A 49 7.56 -7.49 17.05
N GLU A 50 6.51 -7.96 16.37
CA GLU A 50 5.86 -9.25 16.59
C GLU A 50 6.01 -10.10 15.33
N ILE A 51 6.57 -11.30 15.48
CA ILE A 51 6.78 -12.27 14.42
C ILE A 51 5.83 -13.43 14.68
N VAL A 52 4.83 -13.56 13.81
CA VAL A 52 3.77 -14.56 13.90
C VAL A 52 4.09 -15.68 12.92
N THR A 53 4.25 -16.88 13.45
CA THR A 53 4.41 -18.13 12.69
C THR A 53 3.28 -19.11 13.06
N PRO A 54 3.08 -20.20 12.31
CA PRO A 54 2.14 -21.26 12.71
C PRO A 54 2.46 -21.89 14.08
N GLU A 55 3.72 -21.82 14.50
CA GLU A 55 4.20 -22.44 15.74
C GLU A 55 4.09 -21.52 16.96
N GLY A 56 3.97 -20.20 16.75
CA GLY A 56 3.83 -19.25 17.83
C GLY A 56 4.07 -17.80 17.44
N ILE A 57 4.09 -16.94 18.47
CA ILE A 57 4.35 -15.50 18.31
C ILE A 57 5.63 -15.15 19.08
N PHE A 58 6.63 -14.66 18.35
CA PHE A 58 7.88 -14.17 18.91
C PHE A 58 7.84 -12.64 18.98
N ARG A 59 8.33 -12.07 20.07
CA ARG A 59 8.33 -10.60 20.29
C ARG A 59 9.75 -10.11 20.46
N THR A 60 10.07 -8.99 19.83
CA THR A 60 11.36 -8.32 19.95
C THR A 60 11.20 -6.80 19.88
N GLN A 61 12.30 -6.07 20.03
CA GLN A 61 12.36 -4.64 19.78
C GLN A 61 13.51 -4.29 18.85
N THR A 62 13.35 -3.22 18.08
CA THR A 62 14.43 -2.71 17.24
C THR A 62 15.50 -1.99 18.06
N ASN A 63 16.76 -2.13 17.66
CA ASN A 63 17.89 -1.43 18.24
C ASN A 63 17.95 0.05 17.78
N GLU A 64 19.04 0.76 18.10
CA GLU A 64 19.24 2.17 17.71
C GLU A 64 19.34 2.41 16.20
N GLU A 65 19.69 1.37 15.45
CA GLU A 65 19.78 1.35 13.98
C GLU A 65 18.45 0.88 13.35
N GLY A 66 17.41 0.63 14.14
CA GLY A 66 16.11 0.17 13.65
C GLY A 66 16.08 -1.30 13.26
N GLN A 67 17.13 -2.07 13.59
CA GLN A 67 17.26 -3.48 13.25
C GLN A 67 16.75 -4.39 14.36
N PHE A 68 16.28 -5.58 13.99
CA PHE A 68 15.90 -6.64 14.91
C PHE A 68 16.37 -8.00 14.39
N VAL A 69 16.67 -8.89 15.32
CA VAL A 69 17.06 -10.28 15.04
C VAL A 69 16.32 -11.18 15.99
N VAL A 70 15.70 -12.24 15.47
CA VAL A 70 14.95 -13.23 16.26
C VAL A 70 15.20 -14.62 15.70
N GLU A 71 15.50 -15.55 16.60
CA GLU A 71 15.56 -16.96 16.28
C GLU A 71 14.15 -17.55 16.32
N ILE A 72 13.78 -18.25 15.26
CA ILE A 72 12.51 -18.95 15.13
C ILE A 72 12.76 -20.39 14.66
N PRO A 73 11.81 -21.31 14.88
CA PRO A 73 11.90 -22.67 14.39
C PRO A 73 12.18 -22.75 12.89
N ARG A 74 12.93 -23.78 12.51
CA ARG A 74 13.24 -24.10 11.11
C ARG A 74 11.98 -24.62 10.41
N ASP A 75 11.97 -24.58 9.08
CA ASP A 75 10.90 -25.14 8.23
C ASP A 75 9.52 -24.43 8.31
N VAL A 76 9.49 -23.17 8.75
CA VAL A 76 8.29 -22.34 8.69
C VAL A 76 7.98 -21.91 7.25
N LYS A 77 6.73 -22.13 6.81
CA LYS A 77 6.29 -21.79 5.44
C LYS A 77 5.95 -20.31 5.25
N GLU A 78 5.41 -19.69 6.30
CA GLU A 78 4.96 -18.31 6.27
C GLU A 78 5.29 -17.63 7.58
N ILE A 79 5.91 -16.45 7.49
CA ILE A 79 6.32 -15.63 8.63
C ILE A 79 5.70 -14.26 8.42
N LYS A 80 4.80 -13.88 9.32
CA LYS A 80 4.19 -12.56 9.33
C LYS A 80 4.88 -11.68 10.37
N ILE A 81 5.37 -10.53 9.95
CA ILE A 81 6.11 -9.60 10.79
C ILE A 81 5.31 -8.32 10.93
N ILE A 82 5.09 -7.88 12.17
CA ILE A 82 4.29 -6.70 12.52
C ILE A 82 5.15 -5.78 13.37
N ALA A 83 5.39 -4.55 12.91
CA ALA A 83 6.13 -3.55 13.68
C ALA A 83 5.21 -2.43 14.15
N TYR A 84 5.40 -1.99 15.39
CA TYR A 84 4.70 -0.89 16.03
C TYR A 84 5.72 0.18 16.45
N ALA A 85 5.64 1.36 15.84
CA ALA A 85 6.54 2.49 16.11
C ALA A 85 5.96 3.52 17.11
N GLY A 86 4.91 3.14 17.86
CA GLY A 86 4.19 4.05 18.76
C GLY A 86 3.19 4.97 18.03
N MET A 87 2.37 5.72 18.79
CA MET A 87 1.40 6.71 18.26
C MET A 87 0.58 6.24 17.04
N GLY A 88 0.18 4.97 16.99
CA GLY A 88 -0.61 4.39 15.89
C GLY A 88 0.16 4.01 14.62
N HIS A 89 1.49 4.18 14.58
CA HIS A 89 2.33 3.77 13.46
C HIS A 89 2.50 2.25 13.45
N ARG A 90 2.01 1.60 12.40
CA ARG A 90 2.01 0.15 12.24
C ARG A 90 2.34 -0.24 10.81
N ALA A 91 3.21 -1.23 10.66
CA ALA A 91 3.47 -1.88 9.38
C ALA A 91 3.46 -3.40 9.53
N GLU A 92 3.20 -4.05 8.42
CA GLU A 92 3.17 -5.50 8.32
C GLU A 92 3.89 -5.93 7.05
N THR A 93 4.62 -7.04 7.12
CA THR A 93 5.13 -7.74 5.96
C THR A 93 5.00 -9.24 6.16
N ILE A 94 4.92 -9.98 5.05
CA ILE A 94 4.87 -11.44 5.05
C ILE A 94 6.04 -11.91 4.23
N ILE A 95 6.89 -12.73 4.84
CA ILE A 95 8.00 -13.39 4.15
C ILE A 95 7.72 -14.89 4.10
N ARG A 96 8.03 -15.48 2.95
CA ARG A 96 8.03 -16.93 2.76
C ARG A 96 9.48 -17.34 2.57
N PRO A 97 10.06 -18.13 3.49
CA PRO A 97 11.38 -18.69 3.28
C PRO A 97 11.43 -19.35 1.92
N VAL A 98 12.34 -18.89 1.06
CA VAL A 98 12.51 -19.47 -0.26
C VAL A 98 13.13 -20.85 -0.07
N SER A 99 12.31 -21.90 -0.05
CA SER A 99 12.77 -23.20 -0.50
C SER A 99 13.16 -23.02 -1.96
N GLU A 100 14.32 -23.52 -2.38
CA GLU A 100 14.99 -23.31 -3.67
C GLU A 100 14.19 -23.71 -4.94
N THR A 101 12.85 -23.78 -4.90
CA THR A 101 12.02 -24.28 -6.00
C THR A 101 10.93 -23.28 -6.44
N GLU A 102 10.82 -22.08 -5.85
CA GLU A 102 9.75 -21.14 -6.22
C GLU A 102 10.25 -19.72 -6.52
N SER A 103 11.38 -19.63 -7.22
CA SER A 103 11.84 -18.38 -7.84
C SER A 103 11.48 -18.32 -9.33
N GLU A 104 10.25 -18.67 -9.73
CA GLU A 104 9.74 -18.27 -11.05
C GLU A 104 8.21 -18.35 -11.14
N LYS A 105 7.49 -17.53 -10.36
CA LYS A 105 6.12 -17.08 -10.70
C LYS A 105 5.64 -15.89 -9.89
N SER A 106 6.53 -14.98 -9.50
CA SER A 106 6.09 -13.63 -9.14
C SER A 106 5.83 -12.87 -10.45
N VAL A 107 4.56 -12.85 -10.85
CA VAL A 107 4.05 -11.85 -11.80
C VAL A 107 4.60 -10.50 -11.34
N PRO A 108 5.35 -9.77 -12.19
CA PRO A 108 5.96 -8.53 -11.77
C PRO A 108 4.87 -7.58 -11.24
N PRO A 109 5.12 -6.84 -10.15
CA PRO A 109 4.27 -5.70 -9.83
C PRO A 109 4.21 -4.85 -11.10
N LYS A 110 3.00 -4.56 -11.59
CA LYS A 110 2.77 -3.64 -12.71
C LYS A 110 3.18 -2.23 -12.26
N THR A 111 4.47 -2.01 -12.15
CA THR A 111 5.08 -0.72 -11.93
C THR A 111 5.20 -0.07 -13.30
N GLY A 112 4.45 1.01 -13.51
CA GLY A 112 4.93 2.10 -14.38
C GLY A 112 4.59 2.08 -15.86
N SER A 113 3.52 1.41 -16.32
CA SER A 113 2.91 1.81 -17.61
C SER A 113 1.40 1.75 -17.50
N VAL A 114 0.76 2.93 -17.42
CA VAL A 114 -0.68 3.03 -17.63
C VAL A 114 -0.91 2.56 -19.08
N PRO A 115 -1.66 1.47 -19.32
CA PRO A 115 -1.93 1.02 -20.67
C PRO A 115 -2.53 2.18 -21.44
N TRP A 116 -1.98 2.53 -22.59
CA TRP A 116 -2.55 3.57 -23.45
C TRP A 116 -4.04 3.34 -23.74
N ARG A 117 -4.49 2.08 -23.71
CA ARG A 117 -5.91 1.68 -23.79
C ARG A 117 -6.77 2.28 -22.68
N ASP A 118 -6.27 2.43 -21.46
CA ASP A 118 -7.01 3.00 -20.33
C ASP A 118 -7.13 4.53 -20.47
N VAL A 119 -6.10 5.17 -21.06
CA VAL A 119 -6.12 6.60 -21.39
C VAL A 119 -7.08 6.89 -22.54
N PHE A 120 -6.99 6.13 -23.64
CA PHE A 120 -7.87 6.31 -24.80
C PHE A 120 -9.32 5.90 -24.54
N SER A 121 -9.57 4.88 -23.71
CA SER A 121 -10.93 4.51 -23.29
C SER A 121 -11.56 5.60 -22.41
N GLY A 122 -10.80 6.18 -21.47
CA GLY A 122 -11.25 7.32 -20.67
C GLY A 122 -11.62 8.52 -21.54
N LEU A 123 -10.76 8.90 -22.49
CA LEU A 123 -11.03 10.01 -23.40
C LEU A 123 -12.23 9.74 -24.32
N GLY A 124 -12.35 8.50 -24.82
CA GLY A 124 -13.47 8.07 -25.66
C GLY A 124 -14.82 8.13 -24.94
N CYS A 125 -14.88 7.74 -23.66
CA CYS A 125 -16.09 7.86 -22.84
C CYS A 125 -16.55 9.32 -22.70
N ILE A 126 -15.61 10.24 -22.47
CA ILE A 126 -15.92 11.67 -22.33
C ILE A 126 -16.51 12.20 -23.64
N VAL A 127 -15.82 11.98 -24.77
CA VAL A 127 -16.27 12.45 -26.09
C VAL A 127 -17.62 11.81 -26.47
N GLY A 128 -17.80 10.52 -26.18
CA GLY A 128 -19.04 9.79 -26.45
C GLY A 128 -20.24 10.34 -25.68
N ILE A 129 -20.09 10.63 -24.38
CA ILE A 129 -21.16 11.20 -23.56
C ILE A 129 -21.54 12.60 -24.05
N PHE A 130 -20.56 13.47 -24.34
CA PHE A 130 -20.84 14.81 -24.88
C PHE A 130 -21.50 14.75 -26.27
N GLY A 131 -21.05 13.86 -27.15
CA GLY A 131 -21.65 13.65 -28.46
C GLY A 131 -23.10 13.16 -28.36
N LEU A 132 -23.39 12.23 -27.45
CA LEU A 132 -24.73 11.72 -27.21
C LEU A 132 -25.67 12.80 -26.65
N LEU A 133 -25.19 13.60 -25.69
CA LEU A 133 -25.95 14.73 -25.15
C LEU A 133 -26.26 15.78 -26.22
N ALA A 134 -25.28 16.12 -27.07
CA ALA A 134 -25.47 17.04 -28.19
C ALA A 134 -26.47 16.48 -29.21
N TYR A 135 -26.42 15.17 -29.49
CA TYR A 135 -27.36 14.49 -30.39
C TYR A 135 -28.80 14.59 -29.87
N PHE A 136 -29.04 14.27 -28.59
CA PHE A 136 -30.39 14.36 -28.02
C PHE A 136 -30.89 15.80 -27.89
N LYS A 137 -30.02 16.76 -27.54
CA LYS A 137 -30.38 18.19 -27.49
C LYS A 137 -30.69 18.75 -28.88
N GLY A 138 -29.96 18.34 -29.92
CA GLY A 138 -30.21 18.71 -31.31
C GLY A 138 -31.49 18.09 -31.89
N ARG A 139 -31.93 16.94 -31.36
CA ARG A 139 -33.21 16.30 -31.72
C ARG A 139 -34.39 16.95 -31.00
N ALA A 140 -34.23 17.32 -29.72
CA ALA A 140 -35.22 18.06 -28.95
C ALA A 140 -35.48 19.47 -29.52
N ALA A 141 -34.47 20.12 -30.10
CA ALA A 141 -34.62 21.42 -30.78
C ALA A 141 -35.34 21.33 -32.14
N ARG A 142 -35.32 20.15 -32.80
CA ARG A 142 -35.98 19.92 -34.10
C ARG A 142 -37.44 19.47 -34.01
N GLY A 143 -37.92 19.09 -32.83
CA GLY A 143 -39.31 18.68 -32.58
C GLY A 143 -40.26 19.82 -32.17
N LYS A 144 -39.78 21.07 -32.15
CA LYS A 144 -40.60 22.29 -32.01
C LYS A 144 -40.52 23.08 -33.32
N SER A 145 -41.14 22.56 -34.36
CA SER A 145 -41.60 23.33 -35.52
C SER A 145 -43.00 22.89 -35.89
#